data_AF-A0A519WUM0-F1
#
_entry.id   AF-A0A519WUM0-F1
#
_cell.length_a   1.000
_cell.length_b   1.000
_cell.length_c   1.000
_cell.angle_alpha   90.00
_cell.angle_beta   90.00
_cell.angle_gamma   90.00
#
_symmetry.space_group_name_H-M   'P 1'
#
loop_
_entity.id
_entity.type
_entity.pdbx_description
1 polymer ?
#
loop_
_entity_poly.entity_id
_entity_poly.type
_entity_poly.pdbx_seq_one_letter_code
_entity_poly.pdbx_strand_id
1 'polypeptide(L)' 'YETYVNFYGNNIAQGIKTNLYFAELKAAYLINPKYNLRFEVGGVYRRESREDLGSKNTQLITFGLRSTFRNLYQDF' A
#
# COMPACT_ATOMS: atom_id res chain seq x y z
N TYR A 1 -46.59 8.20 -21.99
CA TYR A 1 -46.16 8.50 -20.61
C TYR A 1 -44.66 8.78 -20.64
N GLU A 2 -44.28 10.05 -20.66
CA GLU A 2 -42.88 10.45 -20.55
C GLU A 2 -42.55 10.69 -19.07
N THR A 3 -42.02 9.67 -18.42
CA THR A 3 -41.52 9.78 -17.05
C THR A 3 -40.15 10.43 -17.10
N TYR A 4 -40.09 11.72 -16.75
CA TYR A 4 -38.85 12.45 -16.63
C TYR A 4 -38.00 11.83 -15.51
N VAL A 5 -36.87 11.20 -15.85
CA VAL A 5 -35.98 10.47 -14.92
C VAL A 5 -35.23 11.43 -13.96
N ASN A 6 -35.49 12.73 -14.04
CA ASN A 6 -34.67 13.77 -13.40
C ASN A 6 -35.45 14.60 -12.36
N PHE A 7 -36.26 13.94 -11.52
CA PHE A 7 -36.92 14.58 -10.37
C PHE A 7 -36.05 14.58 -9.09
N TYR A 8 -35.01 13.75 -9.06
CA TYR A 8 -34.02 13.73 -7.99
C TYR A 8 -32.68 14.05 -8.67
N GLY A 9 -32.01 15.14 -8.30
CA GLY A 9 -30.79 15.67 -8.91
C GLY A 9 -29.59 14.73 -8.91
N ASN A 10 -29.75 13.59 -9.59
CA ASN A 10 -28.82 12.50 -9.70
C ASN A 10 -27.92 12.78 -10.91
N ASN A 11 -26.73 13.29 -10.61
CA ASN A 11 -25.68 13.49 -11.60
C ASN A 11 -24.89 12.18 -11.75
N ILE A 12 -24.59 11.78 -12.99
CA ILE A 12 -23.67 10.67 -13.26
C ILE A 12 -22.29 11.10 -12.74
N ALA A 13 -21.62 10.24 -11.96
CA ALA A 13 -20.37 10.50 -11.23
C ALA A 13 -20.45 11.30 -9.90
N GLN A 14 -21.52 11.12 -9.11
CA GLN A 14 -21.64 11.57 -7.71
C GLN A 14 -20.70 10.88 -6.69
N GLY A 15 -19.53 10.40 -7.13
CA GLY A 15 -18.54 9.81 -6.22
C GLY A 15 -17.81 10.90 -5.43
N ILE A 16 -17.56 10.66 -4.14
CA ILE A 16 -16.74 11.58 -3.34
C ILE A 16 -15.31 11.57 -3.89
N LYS A 17 -14.84 12.74 -4.34
CA LYS A 17 -13.48 12.90 -4.85
C LYS A 17 -12.49 12.57 -3.73
N THR A 18 -11.69 11.52 -3.96
CA THR A 18 -10.71 11.02 -2.99
C THR A 18 -9.32 11.13 -3.59
N ASN A 19 -8.44 11.89 -2.94
CA ASN A 19 -7.03 11.98 -3.31
C ASN A 19 -6.22 10.98 -2.45
N LEU A 20 -5.59 10.00 -3.09
CA LEU A 20 -4.72 9.03 -2.43
C LEU A 20 -3.26 9.36 -2.71
N TYR A 21 -2.51 9.66 -1.66
CA TYR A 21 -1.06 9.79 -1.69
C TYR A 21 -0.42 8.57 -1.04
N PHE A 22 0.50 7.92 -1.73
CA PHE A 22 1.22 6.74 -1.26
C PHE A 22 2.72 6.95 -1.45
N ALA A 23 3.47 6.87 -0.35
CA ALA A 23 4.92 6.92 -0.35
C ALA A 23 5.47 5.71 0.41
N GLU A 24 6.47 5.06 -0.16
CA GLU A 24 7.10 3.89 0.41
C GLU A 24 8.62 4.05 0.36
N LEU A 25 9.27 3.76 1.48
CA LEU A 25 10.72 3.75 1.64
C LEU A 25 11.13 2.39 2.17
N LYS A 26 12.11 1.76 1.52
CA LYS A 26 12.65 0.46 1.91
C LYS A 26 14.16 0.52 1.85
N ALA A 27 14.81 0.06 2.92
CA ALA A 27 16.25 -0.17 2.95
C ALA A 27 16.51 -1.58 3.45
N ALA A 28 17.53 -2.23 2.88
CA ALA A 28 17.92 -3.55 3.30
C ALA A 28 19.44 -3.68 3.29
N TYR A 29 19.97 -4.38 4.28
CA TYR A 29 21.40 -4.65 4.41
C TYR A 29 21.67 -6.14 4.50
N LEU A 30 22.58 -6.64 3.66
CA LEU A 30 23.00 -8.04 3.65
C LEU A 30 24.03 -8.27 4.76
N ILE A 31 23.62 -8.95 5.82
CA ILE A 31 24.47 -9.28 6.97
C ILE A 31 25.32 -10.51 6.65
N ASN A 32 24.73 -11.55 6.06
CA ASN A 32 25.47 -12.76 5.70
C ASN A 32 25.07 -13.27 4.31
N PRO A 33 25.93 -13.08 3.27
CA PRO A 33 25.65 -13.53 1.92
C PRO A 33 25.49 -15.06 1.82
N LYS A 34 26.15 -15.85 2.68
CA LYS A 34 26.09 -17.32 2.65
C LYS A 34 24.69 -17.88 3.00
N TYR A 35 23.94 -17.17 3.84
CA TYR A 35 22.57 -17.54 4.23
C TYR A 35 21.52 -16.56 3.70
N ASN A 36 21.94 -15.62 2.83
CA ASN A 36 21.17 -14.46 2.41
C ASN A 36 20.47 -13.75 3.59
N LEU A 37 21.16 -13.68 4.73
CA LEU A 37 20.65 -13.05 5.94
C LEU A 37 20.63 -11.54 5.71
N ARG A 38 19.45 -10.96 5.67
CA ARG A 38 19.22 -9.54 5.40
C ARG A 38 18.45 -8.92 6.54
N PHE A 39 18.90 -7.74 6.95
CA PHE A 39 18.10 -6.84 7.77
C PHE A 39 17.32 -5.92 6.83
N GLU A 40 16.03 -5.81 7.07
CA GLU A 40 15.09 -5.03 6.26
C GLU A 40 14.40 -4.01 7.17
N VAL A 41 14.35 -2.76 6.71
CA VAL A 41 13.54 -1.69 7.29
C VAL A 41 12.69 -1.06 6.21
N GLY A 42 11.45 -0.76 6.54
CA GLY A 42 10.46 -0.22 5.62
C GLY A 42 9.57 0.81 6.32
N GLY A 43 9.21 1.85 5.59
CA GLY A 43 8.26 2.86 6.01
C GLY A 43 7.23 3.06 4.90
N VAL A 44 5.96 2.94 5.24
CA VAL A 44 4.84 3.20 4.34
C VAL A 44 4.04 4.36 4.89
N TYR A 45 3.87 5.39 4.07
CA TYR A 45 3.04 6.54 4.35
C TYR A 45 1.91 6.59 3.33
N ARG A 46 0.67 6.46 3.81
CA ARG A 46 -0.53 6.54 2.99
C ARG A 46 -1.45 7.62 3.53
N ARG A 47 -1.82 8.58 2.71
CA ARG A 47 -2.75 9.65 3.04
C ARG A 47 -3.91 9.64 2.06
N GLU A 48 -5.11 9.53 2.59
CA GLU A 48 -6.36 9.59 1.83
C GLU A 48 -7.11 10.85 2.25
N SER A 49 -7.30 11.79 1.34
CA SER A 49 -8.06 13.02 1.58
C SER A 49 -9.38 12.94 0.82
N ARG A 50 -10.50 12.92 1.55
CA ARG A 50 -11.87 13.05 1.00
C ARG A 50 -12.39 14.46 1.28
N GLU A 51 -13.08 15.05 0.32
CA GLU A 51 -13.67 16.40 0.45
C GLU A 51 -14.64 16.50 1.65
N ASP A 52 -15.45 15.46 1.93
CA ASP A 52 -16.53 15.54 2.93
C ASP A 52 -16.32 14.74 4.23
N LEU A 53 -15.39 13.77 4.26
CA LEU A 53 -15.30 12.76 5.34
C LEU A 53 -14.01 12.82 6.17
N GLY A 54 -13.15 13.83 5.91
CA GLY A 54 -11.87 14.02 6.60
C GLY A 54 -10.71 13.21 6.00
N SER A 55 -9.49 13.54 6.42
CA SER A 55 -8.26 12.88 5.93
C SER A 55 -7.89 11.68 6.79
N LYS A 56 -7.66 10.51 6.16
CA LYS A 56 -7.16 9.30 6.82
C LYS A 56 -5.68 9.12 6.52
N ASN A 57 -4.86 9.17 7.56
CA ASN A 57 -3.42 9.01 7.47
C ASN A 57 -3.02 7.66 8.09
N THR A 58 -2.41 6.78 7.31
CA THR A 58 -1.81 5.52 7.78
C THR A 58 -0.31 5.62 7.63
N GLN A 59 0.40 5.47 8.74
CA GLN A 59 1.86 5.36 8.76
C GLN A 59 2.20 3.99 9.32
N LEU A 60 2.99 3.22 8.58
CA LEU A 60 3.43 1.89 8.99
C LEU A 60 4.95 1.84 8.91
N ILE A 61 5.59 1.50 10.02
CA ILE A 61 7.02 1.25 10.09
C ILE A 61 7.21 -0.23 10.34
N THR A 62 8.02 -0.87 9.51
CA THR A 62 8.33 -2.29 9.57
C THR A 62 9.83 -2.49 9.69
N PHE A 63 10.26 -3.40 10.56
CA PHE A 63 11.63 -3.88 10.63
C PHE A 63 11.59 -5.40 10.71
N GLY A 64 12.57 -6.06 10.10
CA GLY A 64 12.59 -7.51 10.06
C GLY A 64 13.94 -8.08 9.67
N LEU A 65 14.16 -9.34 10.04
CA LEU A 65 15.27 -10.14 9.57
C LEU A 65 14.71 -11.21 8.63
N ARG A 66 15.29 -11.31 7.44
CA ARG A 66 14.97 -12.34 6.45
C ARG A 66 16.19 -13.24 6.28
N SER A 67 15.99 -14.55 6.38
CA SER A 67 17.01 -15.56 6.07
C SER A 67 16.45 -16.55 5.06
N THR A 68 17.29 -17.01 4.13
CA THR A 68 16.91 -18.06 3.18
C THR A 68 17.68 -19.33 3.54
N PHE A 69 17.02 -20.28 4.20
CA PHE A 69 17.64 -21.55 4.62
C PHE A 69 17.69 -22.62 3.51
N ARG A 70 17.38 -22.25 2.27
CA ARG A 70 17.21 -23.21 1.17
C ARG A 70 18.53 -23.45 0.45
N ASN A 71 19.34 -24.36 0.97
CA ASN A 71 20.21 -25.17 0.12
C ASN A 71 19.37 -26.33 -0.41
N LEU A 72 18.68 -26.15 -1.56
CA LEU A 72 18.30 -27.32 -2.34
C LEU A 72 19.60 -27.82 -2.99
N TYR A 73 20.28 -28.74 -2.33
CA TYR A 73 21.22 -29.61 -3.03
C TYR A 73 20.36 -30.48 -3.95
N GLN A 74 20.19 -30.06 -5.20
CA GLN A 74 19.95 -30.99 -6.30
C GLN A 74 21.31 -31.60 -6.62
N ASP A 75 21.64 -32.69 -5.93
CA ASP A 75 22.66 -33.61 -6.41
C ASP A 75 21.93 -34.57 -7.37
N PHE A 76 22.28 -34.52 -8.66
CA PHE A 76 21.86 -35.46 -9.69
C PHE A 76 23.11 -36.14 -10.23
#